data_AF-A0AB33KYR3-F1
#
_entry.id   AF-A0AB33KYR3-F1
#
_cell.length_a   1.000
_cell.length_b   1.000
_cell.length_c   1.000
_cell.angle_alpha   90.00
_cell.angle_beta   90.00
_cell.angle_gamma   90.00
#
_symmetry.space_group_name_H-M   'P 1'
#
loop_
_entity.id
_entity.type
_entity.pdbx_description
1 polymer ?
#
loop_
_entity_poly.entity_id
_entity_poly.type
_entity_poly.pdbx_seq_one_letter_code
_entity_poly.pdbx_strand_id
1 'polypeptide(L)' 'MAKTPLGTIRKTGQKCPESGVWEAQANPSGTIPLSEGETFPPHRGSSVDWKLISYA' A
#
# COMPACT_ATOMS: atom_id res chain seq x y z
N MET A 1 -9.83 16.94 1.34
CA MET A 1 -9.86 15.56 1.87
C MET A 1 -8.63 15.33 2.74
N ALA A 2 -8.77 14.61 3.85
CA ALA A 2 -7.67 14.36 4.79
C ALA A 2 -6.64 13.44 4.14
N LYS A 3 -5.43 13.96 3.89
CA LYS A 3 -4.31 13.19 3.38
C LYS A 3 -3.95 12.11 4.40
N THR A 4 -3.82 10.89 3.94
CA THR A 4 -3.48 9.75 4.80
C THR A 4 -2.02 9.91 5.24
N PRO A 5 -1.67 9.89 6.53
CA PRO A 5 -0.28 10.09 6.95
C PRO A 5 0.66 9.02 6.39
N LEU A 6 1.88 9.43 6.00
CA LEU A 6 2.98 8.50 5.70
C LEU A 6 3.19 7.57 6.90
N GLY A 7 3.43 6.29 6.62
CA GLY A 7 3.45 5.22 7.60
C GLY A 7 2.09 4.55 7.82
N THR A 8 1.04 4.97 7.11
CA THR A 8 -0.22 4.23 7.10
C THR A 8 -0.01 2.81 6.59
N ILE A 9 -0.58 1.84 7.30
CA ILE A 9 -0.51 0.43 6.94
C ILE A 9 -1.90 -0.02 6.47
N ARG A 10 -1.97 -0.68 5.32
CA ARG A 10 -3.20 -1.34 4.84
C ARG A 10 -2.93 -2.75 4.38
N LYS A 11 -3.96 -3.59 4.43
CA LYS A 11 -3.87 -4.96 3.94
C LYS A 11 -4.18 -5.03 2.45
N THR A 12 -3.55 -6.00 1.81
CA THR A 12 -3.93 -6.51 0.49
C THR A 12 -5.45 -6.71 0.38
N GLY A 13 -6.04 -6.31 -0.74
CA GLY A 13 -7.48 -6.41 -1.00
C GLY A 13 -8.31 -5.23 -0.47
N GLN A 14 -7.71 -4.31 0.28
CA GLN A 14 -8.37 -3.05 0.62
C GLN A 14 -8.19 -2.02 -0.51
N LYS A 15 -9.10 -1.04 -0.58
CA LYS A 15 -8.93 0.12 -1.45
C LYS A 15 -7.78 0.99 -0.96
N CYS A 16 -7.05 1.65 -1.82
CA CYS A 16 -5.98 2.59 -1.48
C CYS A 16 -6.61 3.91 -1.05
N PRO A 17 -6.29 4.42 0.15
CA PRO A 17 -6.84 5.69 0.62
C PRO A 17 -6.06 6.88 0.07
N GLU A 18 -4.84 6.64 -0.42
CA GLU A 18 -3.89 7.68 -0.82
C GLU A 18 -3.04 7.16 -1.98
N SER A 19 -2.84 8.02 -2.96
CA SER A 19 -1.89 7.80 -4.05
C SER A 19 -0.46 7.95 -3.54
N GLY A 20 0.37 6.93 -3.74
CA GLY A 20 1.74 6.95 -3.25
C GLY A 20 2.51 5.67 -3.52
N VAL A 21 3.75 5.64 -3.02
CA VAL A 21 4.57 4.43 -3.01
C VAL A 21 4.31 3.69 -1.71
N TRP A 22 3.89 2.43 -1.85
CA TRP A 22 3.57 1.54 -0.75
C TRP A 22 4.59 0.40 -0.71
N GLU A 23 5.13 0.14 0.48
CA GLU A 23 6.08 -0.92 0.78
C GLU A 23 5.36 -2.13 1.40
N ALA A 24 5.45 -3.28 0.76
CA ALA A 24 5.01 -4.55 1.33
C ALA A 24 5.89 -4.91 2.53
N GLN A 25 5.28 -4.96 3.70
CA GLN A 25 5.82 -5.52 4.94
C GLN A 25 5.78 -7.06 4.88
N ALA A 26 6.44 -7.62 3.88
CA ALA A 26 6.57 -9.05 3.64
C ALA A 26 8.04 -9.44 3.41
N ASN A 27 8.35 -10.73 3.45
CA ASN A 27 9.65 -11.26 3.06
C ASN A 27 9.45 -12.16 1.83
N PRO A 28 9.99 -11.79 0.65
CA PRO A 28 10.75 -10.58 0.34
C PRO A 28 9.89 -9.30 0.38
N SER A 29 10.49 -8.16 0.73
CA SER A 29 9.80 -6.87 0.69
C SER A 29 9.72 -6.35 -0.75
N GLY A 30 8.69 -5.56 -1.05
CA GLY A 30 8.50 -5.00 -2.38
C GLY A 30 7.76 -3.67 -2.32
N THR A 31 8.27 -2.65 -3.01
CA THR A 31 7.60 -1.35 -3.12
C THR A 31 6.85 -1.27 -4.44
N ILE A 32 5.62 -0.77 -4.40
CA ILE A 32 4.82 -0.51 -5.60
C ILE A 32 4.17 0.87 -5.53
N PRO A 33 4.05 1.58 -6.65
CA PRO A 33 3.18 2.75 -6.74
C PRO A 33 1.72 2.31 -6.81
N LEU A 34 0.86 2.93 -6.00
CA LEU A 34 -0.59 2.74 -6.01
C LEU A 34 -1.30 4.08 -6.00
N SER A 35 -2.47 4.15 -6.62
CA SER A 35 -3.31 5.35 -6.66
C SER A 35 -4.48 5.25 -5.68
N GLU A 36 -4.96 6.37 -5.17
CA GLU A 36 -6.21 6.45 -4.41
C GLU A 36 -7.34 5.73 -5.17
N GLY A 37 -8.05 4.85 -4.49
CA GLY A 37 -9.15 4.07 -5.05
C GLY A 37 -8.75 2.71 -5.64
N GLU A 38 -7.48 2.50 -5.98
CA GLU A 38 -6.98 1.20 -6.46
C GLU A 38 -7.05 0.13 -5.37
N THR A 39 -7.01 -1.15 -5.74
CA THR A 39 -7.01 -2.23 -4.75
C THR A 39 -5.59 -2.73 -4.52
N PHE A 40 -5.17 -2.85 -3.25
CA PHE A 40 -3.84 -3.38 -2.94
C PHE A 40 -3.66 -4.78 -3.51
N PRO A 41 -2.69 -4.99 -4.42
CA PRO A 41 -2.49 -6.28 -5.06
C PRO A 41 -1.90 -7.29 -4.07
N PRO A 42 -2.22 -8.58 -4.24
CA PRO A 42 -1.63 -9.64 -3.43
C PRO A 42 -0.16 -9.85 -3.77
N HIS A 43 0.68 -9.86 -2.73
CA HIS A 43 2.09 -10.15 -2.88
C HIS A 43 2.29 -11.66 -2.85
N ARG A 44 2.70 -12.25 -3.99
CA ARG A 44 2.91 -13.70 -4.15
C ARG A 44 1.68 -14.57 -3.80
N GLY A 45 0.48 -14.05 -4.03
CA GLY A 45 -0.77 -14.76 -3.70
C GLY A 45 -1.12 -14.76 -2.21
N SER A 46 -0.36 -14.05 -1.38
CA SER A 46 -0.63 -13.88 0.03
C SER A 46 -1.07 -12.46 0.34
N SER A 47 -1.97 -12.34 1.33
CA SER A 47 -2.37 -11.05 1.88
C SER A 47 -1.27 -10.51 2.75
N VAL A 48 -0.62 -9.45 2.28
CA VAL A 48 0.43 -8.74 3.01
C VAL A 48 -0.05 -7.37 3.45
N ASP A 49 0.65 -6.82 4.43
CA ASP A 49 0.50 -5.45 4.88
C ASP A 49 1.37 -4.54 4.01
N TRP A 50 0.80 -3.45 3.52
CA TRP A 50 1.40 -2.43 2.70
C TRP A 50 1.53 -1.16 3.53
N LYS A 51 2.71 -0.56 3.55
CA LYS A 51 3.03 0.66 4.32
C LYS A 51 3.28 1.81 3.35
N LEU A 52 2.53 2.90 3.48
CA LEU A 52 2.76 4.11 2.70
C LEU A 52 4.11 4.71 3.10
N ILE A 53 5.07 4.77 2.18
CA ILE A 53 6.41 5.33 2.44
C ILE A 53 6.62 6.68 1.75
N SER A 54 5.93 6.93 0.65
CA SER A 54 5.93 8.25 0.00
C SER A 54 4.58 8.54 -0.64
N TYR A 55 4.27 9.83 -0.80
CA TYR A 55 3.19 10.28 -1.68
C TYR A 55 3.66 10.24 -3.13
N ALA A 56 2.72 10.17 -4.07
CA ALA A 56 2.95 10.28 -5.52
C ALA A 56 2.74 11.72 -6.00
#